data_AF-A0A4Q2K4B2-F1
#
_entry.id   AF-A0A4Q2K4B2-F1
#
_cell.length_a   1.000
_cell.length_b   1.000
_cell.length_c   1.000
_cell.angle_alpha   90.00
_cell.angle_beta   90.00
_cell.angle_gamma   90.00
#
_symmetry.space_group_name_H-M   'P 1'
#
loop_
_entity.id
_entity.type
_entity.pdbx_description
1 polymer ?
#
loop_
_entity_poly.entity_id
_entity_poly.type
_entity_poly.pdbx_seq_one_letter_code
_entity_poly.pdbx_strand_id
1 'polypeptide(L)'
;MILFQYINITMEVISIIFLGALGTVMLLRRRSMGFEPFLFAIVVVHAVNTAGDLLAWVFDAADTPLAYALTSMGNGITYFFGPFVYTAFALYVCAWITGRKELSAPSERVVASVIIFIGALNLVCLLMNFSTGVLYSTNAYNVFSWGPWASLLAVTVLAQNLIVAFVALREDERNVLRAFGSWVLLLGIPVLAASLELAFRDLMLVYPALSLSLLMAYMEFQHRQEQQLVLRNLELTESQAKALSGQITSHFVFNALQSVRELCVVDPQRACKAIDNFSDYLRGNLQVVNAGGTVTLAEEVKHVKAYLAVEQIDPSSEFSVKWDLLAKDFDLPPLCVQPLVENAVRHGISGIEGGVIKVSSWEDSSAYYICVADNGRGFGDLPTTGKHVGIALQNVRSRLALLCEGTLSVVSSPEGTKATITIPKRRS
;
A
#
# COMPACT_ATOMS: atom_id res chain seq x y z
N MET A 1 -38.84 -29.31 -23.36
CA MET A 1 -38.03 -28.61 -24.38
C MET A 1 -38.16 -27.09 -24.25
N ILE A 2 -39.33 -26.49 -24.49
CA ILE A 2 -39.53 -25.02 -24.45
C ILE A 2 -39.16 -24.37 -23.10
N LEU A 3 -39.52 -24.98 -21.95
CA LEU A 3 -39.20 -24.43 -20.64
C LEU A 3 -37.68 -24.31 -20.39
N PHE A 4 -36.90 -25.35 -20.74
CA PHE A 4 -35.44 -25.35 -20.55
C PHE A 4 -34.75 -24.35 -21.47
N GLN A 5 -35.23 -24.19 -22.71
CA GLN A 5 -34.76 -23.15 -23.63
C GLN A 5 -34.93 -21.75 -23.03
N TYR A 6 -36.10 -21.42 -22.46
CA TYR A 6 -36.32 -20.13 -21.79
C TYR A 6 -35.43 -19.94 -20.56
N ILE A 7 -35.18 -21.00 -19.78
CA ILE A 7 -34.28 -20.94 -18.62
C ILE A 7 -32.85 -20.62 -19.09
N ASN A 8 -32.33 -21.35 -20.08
CA ASN A 8 -30.98 -21.14 -20.60
C ASN A 8 -30.83 -19.72 -21.17
N ILE A 9 -31.76 -19.27 -22.03
CA ILE A 9 -31.77 -17.89 -22.56
C ILE A 9 -31.74 -16.86 -21.43
N THR A 10 -32.57 -17.04 -20.40
CA THR A 10 -32.64 -16.10 -19.27
C THR A 10 -31.32 -16.04 -18.51
N MET A 11 -30.70 -17.18 -18.23
CA MET A 11 -29.41 -17.24 -17.53
C MET A 11 -28.27 -16.63 -18.35
N GLU A 12 -28.25 -16.85 -19.66
CA GLU A 12 -27.24 -16.26 -20.56
C GLU A 12 -27.41 -14.73 -20.67
N VAL A 13 -28.65 -14.23 -20.81
CA VAL A 13 -28.93 -12.78 -20.81
C VAL A 13 -28.45 -12.12 -19.51
N ILE A 14 -28.77 -12.72 -18.36
CA ILE A 14 -28.32 -12.23 -17.06
C ILE A 14 -26.79 -12.23 -16.98
N SER A 15 -26.14 -13.28 -17.46
CA SER A 15 -24.67 -13.40 -17.50
C SER A 15 -24.02 -12.31 -18.36
N ILE A 16 -24.55 -12.03 -19.55
CA ILE A 16 -24.05 -10.95 -20.42
C ILE A 16 -24.18 -9.59 -19.74
N ILE A 17 -25.32 -9.30 -19.13
CA ILE A 17 -25.53 -8.04 -18.39
C ILE A 17 -24.50 -7.91 -17.27
N PHE A 18 -24.29 -8.97 -16.49
CA PHE A 18 -23.30 -8.96 -15.42
C PHE A 18 -21.86 -8.77 -15.93
N LEU A 19 -21.46 -9.47 -16.99
CA LEU A 19 -20.12 -9.35 -17.55
C LEU A 19 -19.88 -7.97 -18.17
N GLY A 20 -20.90 -7.39 -18.83
CA GLY A 20 -20.85 -6.03 -19.35
C GLY A 20 -20.71 -4.99 -18.24
N ALA A 21 -21.50 -5.12 -17.16
CA ALA A 21 -21.38 -4.25 -15.99
C ALA A 21 -20.01 -4.39 -15.32
N LEU A 22 -19.55 -5.62 -15.09
CA LEU A 22 -18.25 -5.92 -14.49
C LEU A 22 -17.10 -5.34 -15.32
N GLY A 23 -17.08 -5.60 -16.63
CA GLY A 23 -16.07 -5.05 -17.54
C GLY A 23 -16.05 -3.52 -17.56
N THR A 24 -17.23 -2.89 -17.52
CA THR A 24 -17.36 -1.43 -17.45
C THR A 24 -16.78 -0.88 -16.15
N VAL A 25 -17.12 -1.48 -15.01
CA VAL A 25 -16.57 -1.08 -13.70
C VAL A 25 -15.05 -1.22 -13.68
N MET A 26 -14.51 -2.32 -14.20
CA MET A 26 -13.06 -2.54 -14.29
C MET A 26 -12.36 -1.47 -15.15
N LEU A 27 -12.96 -1.06 -16.27
CA LEU A 27 -12.42 0.00 -17.12
C LEU A 27 -12.47 1.38 -16.46
N LEU A 28 -13.59 1.73 -15.83
CA LEU A 28 -13.73 3.00 -15.11
C LEU A 28 -12.72 3.13 -13.98
N ARG A 29 -12.42 2.02 -13.29
CA ARG A 29 -11.42 1.97 -12.22
C ARG A 29 -9.99 1.73 -12.71
N ARG A 30 -9.72 1.70 -14.02
CA ARG A 30 -8.39 1.38 -14.58
C ARG A 30 -7.26 2.27 -14.03
N ARG A 31 -7.55 3.55 -13.75
CA ARG A 31 -6.57 4.54 -13.26
C ARG A 31 -6.52 4.66 -11.73
N SER A 32 -7.55 4.22 -11.01
CA SER A 32 -7.65 4.29 -9.56
C SER A 32 -7.35 2.91 -8.98
N MET A 33 -6.08 2.67 -8.63
CA MET A 33 -5.53 1.48 -7.94
C MET A 33 -6.34 0.17 -8.05
N GLY A 34 -5.80 -0.80 -8.79
CA GLY A 34 -6.32 -2.18 -8.79
C GLY A 34 -6.91 -2.67 -10.11
N PHE A 35 -6.39 -2.22 -11.26
CA PHE A 35 -6.75 -2.86 -12.53
C PHE A 35 -6.06 -4.23 -12.64
N GLU A 36 -6.84 -5.29 -12.71
CA GLU A 36 -6.39 -6.67 -12.95
C GLU A 36 -6.56 -7.00 -14.45
N PRO A 37 -5.52 -6.82 -15.29
CA PRO A 37 -5.64 -6.98 -16.74
C PRO A 37 -5.96 -8.42 -17.15
N PHE A 38 -5.46 -9.40 -16.39
CA PHE A 38 -5.71 -10.81 -16.67
C PHE A 38 -7.16 -11.19 -16.38
N LEU A 39 -7.71 -10.78 -15.22
CA LEU A 39 -9.13 -10.97 -14.91
C LEU A 39 -10.03 -10.27 -15.93
N PHE A 40 -9.67 -9.05 -16.36
CA PHE A 40 -10.42 -8.32 -17.38
C PHE A 40 -10.43 -9.06 -18.73
N ALA A 41 -9.30 -9.63 -19.15
CA ALA A 41 -9.23 -10.44 -20.36
C ALA A 41 -10.16 -11.67 -20.27
N ILE A 42 -10.22 -12.33 -19.11
CA ILE A 42 -11.13 -13.46 -18.88
C ILE A 42 -12.59 -13.01 -19.00
N VAL A 43 -12.97 -11.87 -18.41
CA VAL A 43 -14.33 -11.30 -18.51
C VAL A 43 -14.72 -11.02 -19.96
N VAL A 44 -13.80 -10.46 -20.77
CA VAL A 44 -14.07 -10.17 -22.19
C VAL A 44 -14.25 -11.46 -23.00
N VAL A 45 -13.36 -12.44 -22.83
CA VAL A 45 -13.47 -13.72 -23.54
C VAL A 45 -14.73 -14.48 -23.11
N HIS A 46 -15.07 -14.43 -21.82
CA HIS A 46 -16.30 -15.02 -21.30
C HIS A 46 -17.54 -14.36 -21.88
N ALA A 47 -17.58 -13.02 -21.99
CA ALA A 47 -18.70 -12.32 -22.62
C ALA A 47 -18.91 -12.74 -24.09
N VAL A 48 -17.84 -12.99 -24.84
CA VAL A 48 -17.93 -13.52 -26.22
C VAL A 48 -18.47 -14.94 -26.24
N ASN A 49 -18.00 -15.80 -25.34
CA ASN A 49 -18.48 -17.17 -25.17
C ASN A 49 -19.99 -17.21 -24.84
N THR A 50 -20.43 -16.48 -23.81
CA THR A 50 -21.83 -16.35 -23.38
C THR A 50 -22.72 -15.75 -24.47
N ALA A 51 -22.22 -14.79 -25.26
CA ALA A 51 -22.96 -14.25 -26.41
C ALA A 51 -23.16 -15.28 -27.53
N GLY A 52 -22.17 -16.16 -27.75
CA GLY A 52 -22.31 -17.30 -28.65
C GLY A 52 -23.40 -18.26 -28.19
N ASP A 53 -23.47 -18.55 -26.89
CA ASP A 53 -24.42 -19.51 -26.34
C ASP A 53 -25.85 -18.97 -26.38
N LEU A 54 -26.01 -17.69 -26.03
CA LEU A 54 -27.29 -16.99 -26.20
C LEU A 54 -27.75 -17.02 -27.66
N LEU A 55 -26.85 -16.76 -28.61
CA LEU A 55 -27.18 -16.78 -30.03
C LEU A 55 -27.67 -18.18 -30.47
N ALA A 56 -27.03 -19.24 -29.98
CA ALA A 56 -27.46 -20.61 -30.27
C ALA A 56 -28.87 -20.89 -29.75
N TRP A 57 -29.15 -20.57 -28.48
CA TRP A 57 -30.43 -20.85 -27.84
C TRP A 57 -31.61 -20.03 -28.37
N VAL A 58 -31.36 -18.78 -28.79
CA VAL A 58 -32.42 -17.89 -29.33
C VAL A 58 -32.97 -18.42 -30.66
N PHE A 59 -32.12 -19.04 -31.47
CA PHE A 59 -32.50 -19.58 -32.78
C PHE A 59 -32.72 -21.10 -32.79
N ASP A 60 -32.50 -21.77 -31.66
CA ASP A 60 -32.77 -23.21 -31.49
C ASP A 60 -34.24 -23.53 -31.81
N ALA A 61 -34.44 -24.62 -32.55
CA ALA A 61 -35.73 -25.08 -33.08
C ALA A 61 -36.42 -24.16 -34.13
N ALA A 62 -35.77 -23.09 -34.60
CA ALA A 62 -36.31 -22.26 -35.67
C ALA A 62 -35.99 -22.79 -37.08
N ASP A 63 -37.00 -22.87 -37.94
CA ASP A 63 -36.97 -23.57 -39.24
C ASP A 63 -36.62 -22.66 -40.43
N THR A 64 -35.62 -21.78 -40.28
CA THR A 64 -35.16 -20.90 -41.39
C THR A 64 -33.68 -21.11 -41.67
N PRO A 65 -33.21 -21.07 -42.93
CA PRO A 65 -31.78 -21.24 -43.24
C PRO A 65 -30.87 -20.27 -42.46
N LEU A 66 -31.36 -19.05 -42.20
CA LEU A 66 -30.67 -18.08 -41.37
C LEU A 66 -30.55 -18.55 -39.92
N ALA A 67 -31.61 -19.11 -39.33
CA ALA A 67 -31.57 -19.65 -37.98
C ALA A 67 -30.55 -20.79 -37.84
N TYR A 68 -30.49 -21.74 -38.78
CA TYR A 68 -29.47 -22.81 -38.75
C TYR A 68 -28.05 -22.23 -38.78
N ALA A 69 -27.80 -21.23 -39.62
CA ALA A 69 -26.50 -20.56 -39.71
C ALA A 69 -26.15 -19.85 -38.40
N LEU A 70 -27.11 -19.14 -37.78
CA LEU A 70 -26.91 -18.44 -36.52
C LEU A 70 -26.71 -19.41 -35.34
N THR A 71 -27.47 -20.51 -35.28
CA THR A 71 -27.28 -21.57 -34.26
C THR A 71 -25.91 -22.23 -34.39
N SER A 72 -25.49 -22.55 -35.61
CA SER A 72 -24.18 -23.15 -35.87
C SER A 72 -23.04 -22.19 -35.52
N MET A 73 -23.18 -20.91 -35.86
CA MET A 73 -22.22 -19.87 -35.51
C MET A 73 -22.15 -19.66 -33.99
N GLY A 74 -23.29 -19.61 -33.31
CA GLY A 74 -23.39 -19.48 -31.87
C GLY A 74 -22.67 -20.63 -31.16
N ASN A 75 -23.04 -21.87 -31.49
CA ASN A 75 -22.36 -23.07 -30.97
C ASN A 75 -20.86 -23.04 -31.24
N GLY A 76 -20.45 -22.66 -32.46
CA GLY A 76 -19.04 -22.55 -32.82
C GLY A 76 -18.27 -21.54 -31.95
N ILE A 77 -18.86 -20.36 -31.70
CA ILE A 77 -18.28 -19.34 -30.81
C ILE A 77 -18.20 -19.87 -29.38
N THR A 78 -19.30 -20.42 -28.84
CA THR A 78 -19.35 -20.95 -27.48
C THR A 78 -18.26 -21.97 -27.25
N TYR A 79 -18.24 -23.02 -28.05
CA TYR A 79 -17.32 -24.14 -27.83
C TYR A 79 -15.88 -23.82 -28.23
N PHE A 80 -15.64 -22.84 -29.10
CA PHE A 80 -14.27 -22.37 -29.37
C PHE A 80 -13.69 -21.60 -28.18
N PHE A 81 -14.45 -20.67 -27.59
CA PHE A 81 -13.95 -19.82 -26.51
C PHE A 81 -14.06 -20.43 -25.11
N GLY A 82 -15.01 -21.34 -24.88
CA GLY A 82 -15.24 -21.98 -23.57
C GLY A 82 -13.98 -22.55 -22.90
N PRO A 83 -13.14 -23.35 -23.59
CA PRO A 83 -11.92 -23.91 -23.02
C PRO A 83 -10.95 -22.83 -22.52
N PHE A 84 -10.82 -21.72 -23.27
CA PHE A 84 -9.97 -20.60 -22.88
C PHE A 84 -10.46 -19.94 -21.59
N VAL A 85 -11.77 -19.76 -21.43
CA VAL A 85 -12.35 -19.15 -20.23
C VAL A 85 -12.07 -20.02 -19.00
N TYR A 86 -12.44 -21.31 -19.03
CA TYR A 86 -12.25 -22.21 -17.89
C TYR A 86 -10.78 -22.35 -17.50
N THR A 87 -9.91 -22.55 -18.49
CA THR A 87 -8.48 -22.74 -18.24
C THR A 87 -7.83 -21.46 -17.75
N ALA A 88 -8.15 -20.30 -18.32
CA ALA A 88 -7.63 -19.03 -17.82
C ALA A 88 -8.13 -18.73 -16.40
N PHE A 89 -9.40 -19.03 -16.10
CA PHE A 89 -9.94 -18.84 -14.75
C PHE A 89 -9.34 -19.81 -13.73
N ALA A 90 -9.13 -21.08 -14.07
CA ALA A 90 -8.43 -22.04 -13.21
C ALA A 90 -7.00 -21.58 -12.89
N LEU A 91 -6.27 -21.08 -13.88
CA LEU A 91 -4.94 -20.49 -13.69
C LEU A 91 -4.99 -19.23 -12.81
N TYR A 92 -5.98 -18.36 -13.02
CA TYR A 92 -6.21 -17.18 -12.20
C TYR A 92 -6.41 -17.56 -10.72
N VAL A 93 -7.30 -18.52 -10.45
CA VAL A 93 -7.56 -19.00 -9.08
C VAL A 93 -6.30 -19.66 -8.47
N CYS A 94 -5.51 -20.39 -9.27
CA CYS A 94 -4.25 -20.96 -8.81
C CYS A 94 -3.23 -19.88 -8.40
N ALA A 95 -3.08 -18.83 -9.21
CA ALA A 95 -2.23 -17.67 -8.89
C ALA A 95 -2.75 -16.93 -7.64
N TRP A 96 -4.07 -16.76 -7.56
CA TRP A 96 -4.76 -16.15 -6.43
C TRP A 96 -4.49 -16.86 -5.10
N ILE A 97 -4.62 -18.20 -5.09
CA ILE A 97 -4.43 -19.04 -3.91
C ILE A 97 -2.99 -19.00 -3.41
N THR A 98 -2.03 -19.05 -4.33
CA THR A 98 -0.59 -19.00 -4.00
C THR A 98 -0.13 -17.59 -3.60
N GLY A 99 -1.00 -16.58 -3.70
CA GLY A 99 -0.70 -15.19 -3.38
C GLY A 99 0.28 -14.54 -4.37
N ARG A 100 0.41 -15.09 -5.58
CA ARG A 100 1.37 -14.64 -6.59
C ARG A 100 0.65 -14.01 -7.78
N LYS A 101 1.26 -13.01 -8.39
CA LYS A 101 0.78 -12.45 -9.66
C LYS A 101 0.98 -13.41 -10.83
N GLU A 102 2.04 -14.23 -10.77
CA GLU A 102 2.39 -15.20 -11.80
C GLU A 102 2.95 -16.49 -11.16
N LEU A 103 2.63 -17.62 -11.78
CA LEU A 103 3.10 -18.96 -11.41
C LEU A 103 4.55 -19.14 -11.91
N SER A 104 5.51 -18.73 -11.09
CA SER A 104 6.92 -18.59 -11.49
C SER A 104 7.83 -19.72 -10.99
N ALA A 105 7.48 -20.41 -9.90
CA ALA A 105 8.29 -21.50 -9.38
C ALA A 105 8.24 -22.75 -10.28
N PRO A 106 9.27 -23.62 -10.27
CA PRO A 106 9.30 -24.81 -11.13
C PRO A 106 8.09 -25.74 -10.93
N SER A 107 7.67 -25.98 -9.68
CA SER A 107 6.47 -26.77 -9.36
C SER A 107 5.18 -26.11 -9.86
N GLU A 108 5.06 -24.79 -9.74
CA GLU A 108 3.91 -24.01 -10.20
C GLU A 108 3.80 -24.00 -11.73
N ARG A 109 4.93 -23.92 -12.44
CA ARG A 109 4.96 -24.01 -13.90
C ARG A 109 4.50 -25.37 -14.40
N VAL A 110 4.85 -26.45 -13.69
CA VAL A 110 4.35 -27.80 -14.01
C VAL A 110 2.83 -27.84 -13.84
N VAL A 111 2.31 -27.36 -12.71
CA VAL A 111 0.85 -27.29 -12.48
C VAL A 111 0.15 -26.49 -13.59
N ALA A 112 0.66 -25.29 -13.91
CA ALA A 112 0.12 -24.46 -14.98
C ALA A 112 0.13 -25.19 -16.34
N SER A 113 1.24 -25.87 -16.66
CA SER A 113 1.39 -26.61 -17.91
C SER A 113 0.39 -27.76 -18.01
N VAL A 114 0.10 -28.47 -16.91
CA VAL A 114 -0.90 -29.53 -16.87
C VAL A 114 -2.31 -28.96 -17.06
N ILE A 115 -2.64 -27.84 -16.39
CA ILE A 115 -3.95 -27.16 -16.56
C ILE A 115 -4.13 -26.73 -18.02
N ILE A 116 -3.12 -26.10 -18.61
CA ILE A 116 -3.11 -25.67 -20.02
C ILE A 116 -3.25 -26.87 -20.96
N PHE A 117 -2.53 -27.96 -20.69
CA PHE A 117 -2.60 -29.17 -21.50
C PHE A 117 -4.02 -29.77 -21.51
N ILE A 118 -4.70 -29.84 -20.36
CA ILE A 118 -6.08 -30.32 -20.28
C ILE A 118 -7.03 -29.38 -21.05
N GLY A 119 -6.84 -28.06 -20.94
CA GLY A 119 -7.60 -27.08 -21.73
C GLY A 119 -7.39 -27.23 -23.23
N ALA A 120 -6.15 -27.43 -23.67
CA ALA A 120 -5.81 -27.67 -25.06
C ALA A 120 -6.42 -28.98 -25.59
N LEU A 121 -6.41 -30.05 -24.78
CA LEU A 121 -7.07 -31.30 -25.12
C LEU A 121 -8.58 -31.11 -25.30
N ASN A 122 -9.22 -30.35 -24.40
CA ASN A 122 -10.64 -30.02 -24.53
C ASN A 122 -10.94 -29.27 -25.84
N LEU A 123 -10.12 -28.26 -26.18
CA LEU A 123 -10.25 -27.52 -27.44
C LEU A 123 -10.09 -28.46 -28.65
N VAL A 124 -9.11 -29.36 -28.64
CA VAL A 124 -8.92 -30.34 -29.74
C VAL A 124 -10.15 -31.23 -29.89
N CYS A 125 -10.73 -31.73 -28.79
CA CYS A 125 -11.96 -32.51 -28.84
C CYS A 125 -13.12 -31.71 -29.46
N LEU A 126 -13.28 -30.44 -29.10
CA LEU A 126 -14.32 -29.57 -29.67
C LEU A 126 -14.08 -29.25 -31.14
N LEU A 127 -12.83 -29.04 -31.56
CA LEU A 127 -12.48 -28.87 -32.97
C LEU A 127 -12.76 -30.13 -33.80
N MET A 128 -12.50 -31.32 -33.24
CA MET A 128 -12.87 -32.59 -33.87
C MET A 128 -14.39 -32.79 -33.96
N ASN A 129 -15.18 -32.13 -33.11
CA ASN A 129 -16.64 -32.24 -33.18
C ASN A 129 -17.20 -31.69 -34.49
N PHE A 130 -16.57 -30.68 -35.10
CA PHE A 130 -17.04 -30.10 -36.37
C PHE A 130 -17.07 -31.13 -37.51
N SER A 131 -16.18 -32.13 -37.49
CA SER A 131 -16.16 -33.21 -38.50
C SER A 131 -16.89 -34.48 -38.06
N THR A 132 -17.02 -34.72 -36.76
CA THR A 132 -17.52 -35.99 -36.22
C THR A 132 -18.93 -35.92 -35.63
N GLY A 133 -19.34 -34.78 -35.06
CA GLY A 133 -20.62 -34.61 -34.37
C GLY A 133 -20.79 -35.47 -33.10
N VAL A 134 -19.70 -36.04 -32.56
CA VAL A 134 -19.76 -37.05 -31.48
C VAL A 134 -19.95 -36.44 -30.08
N LEU A 135 -19.55 -35.18 -29.88
CA LEU A 135 -19.74 -34.46 -28.62
C LEU A 135 -21.10 -33.76 -28.58
N TYR A 136 -21.47 -33.08 -29.66
CA TYR A 136 -22.80 -32.49 -29.82
C TYR A 136 -23.15 -32.43 -31.31
N SER A 137 -24.45 -32.43 -31.60
CA SER A 137 -24.96 -32.26 -32.95
C SER A 137 -26.25 -31.46 -32.95
N THR A 138 -26.48 -30.71 -34.02
CA THR A 138 -27.76 -30.06 -34.29
C THR A 138 -28.51 -30.92 -35.29
N ASN A 139 -29.74 -31.33 -34.97
CA ASN A 139 -30.50 -32.23 -35.82
C ASN A 139 -31.13 -31.49 -37.01
N ALA A 140 -31.84 -32.23 -37.87
CA ALA A 140 -32.51 -31.69 -39.05
C ALA A 140 -33.58 -30.62 -38.74
N TYR A 141 -34.02 -30.47 -37.49
CA TYR A 141 -35.01 -29.49 -37.03
C TYR A 141 -34.37 -28.31 -36.27
N ASN A 142 -33.07 -28.09 -36.44
CA ASN A 142 -32.30 -27.08 -35.72
C ASN A 142 -32.33 -27.22 -34.20
N VAL A 143 -32.50 -28.44 -33.68
CA VAL A 143 -32.50 -28.68 -32.22
C VAL A 143 -31.15 -29.23 -31.80
N PHE A 144 -30.54 -28.57 -30.83
CA PHE A 144 -29.30 -29.02 -30.19
C PHE A 144 -29.49 -30.34 -29.44
N SER A 145 -28.50 -31.23 -29.54
CA SER A 145 -28.47 -32.49 -28.79
C SER A 145 -27.05 -32.90 -28.41
N TRP A 146 -26.90 -33.39 -27.19
CA TRP A 146 -25.65 -33.92 -26.70
C TRP A 146 -25.34 -35.30 -27.28
N GLY A 147 -24.11 -35.47 -27.73
CA GLY A 147 -23.61 -36.76 -28.22
C GLY A 147 -23.19 -37.71 -27.10
N PRO A 148 -22.81 -38.95 -27.46
CA PRO A 148 -22.41 -39.98 -26.49
C PRO A 148 -21.19 -39.59 -25.67
N TRP A 149 -20.28 -38.78 -26.22
CA TRP A 149 -19.01 -38.40 -25.57
C TRP A 149 -19.05 -37.01 -24.94
N ALA A 150 -20.22 -36.36 -24.88
CA ALA A 150 -20.39 -35.03 -24.29
C ALA A 150 -19.79 -34.91 -22.87
N SER A 151 -19.84 -35.98 -22.08
CA SER A 151 -19.30 -36.01 -20.71
C SER A 151 -17.79 -35.77 -20.65
N LEU A 152 -17.04 -36.01 -21.73
CA LEU A 152 -15.60 -35.68 -21.79
C LEU A 152 -15.35 -34.20 -21.52
N LEU A 153 -16.26 -33.31 -21.96
CA LEU A 153 -16.13 -31.88 -21.74
C LEU A 153 -16.19 -31.56 -20.24
N ALA A 154 -17.20 -32.04 -19.54
CA ALA A 154 -17.33 -31.86 -18.09
C ALA A 154 -16.17 -32.48 -17.31
N VAL A 155 -15.68 -33.66 -17.72
CA VAL A 155 -14.55 -34.34 -17.07
C VAL A 155 -13.29 -33.49 -17.13
N THR A 156 -12.98 -32.85 -18.26
CA THR A 156 -11.79 -31.98 -18.36
C THR A 156 -11.87 -30.74 -17.47
N VAL A 157 -13.07 -30.16 -17.31
CA VAL A 157 -13.31 -29.02 -16.41
C VAL A 157 -13.13 -29.47 -14.96
N LEU A 158 -13.73 -30.60 -14.57
CA LEU A 158 -13.58 -31.16 -13.22
C LEU A 158 -12.11 -31.52 -12.91
N ALA A 159 -11.38 -32.06 -13.89
CA ALA A 159 -9.96 -32.37 -13.73
C ALA A 159 -9.11 -31.12 -13.43
N GLN A 160 -9.33 -30.01 -14.15
CA GLN A 160 -8.66 -28.74 -13.86
C GLN A 160 -9.01 -28.24 -12.45
N ASN A 161 -10.28 -28.33 -12.04
CA ASN A 161 -10.71 -27.94 -10.70
C ASN A 161 -10.07 -28.78 -9.58
N LEU A 162 -9.93 -30.09 -9.77
CA LEU A 162 -9.26 -30.99 -8.84
C LEU A 162 -7.77 -30.66 -8.70
N ILE A 163 -7.12 -30.24 -9.79
CA ILE A 163 -5.72 -29.77 -9.73
C ILE A 163 -5.63 -28.50 -8.89
N VAL A 164 -6.51 -27.52 -9.08
CA VAL A 164 -6.51 -26.30 -8.26
C VAL A 164 -6.83 -26.62 -6.79
N ALA A 165 -7.74 -27.55 -6.53
CA ALA A 165 -8.03 -28.03 -5.18
C ALA A 165 -6.79 -28.65 -4.52
N PHE A 166 -6.06 -29.47 -5.28
CA PHE A 166 -4.81 -30.08 -4.81
C PHE A 166 -3.74 -29.04 -4.49
N VAL A 167 -3.61 -27.99 -5.31
CA VAL A 167 -2.73 -26.84 -5.00
C VAL A 167 -3.15 -26.18 -3.70
N ALA A 168 -4.44 -25.93 -3.52
CA ALA A 168 -4.98 -25.30 -2.31
C ALA A 168 -4.68 -26.11 -1.04
N LEU A 169 -4.76 -27.45 -1.13
CA LEU A 169 -4.47 -28.37 -0.03
C LEU A 169 -2.97 -28.56 0.25
N ARG A 170 -2.10 -28.16 -0.68
CA ARG A 170 -0.63 -28.23 -0.53
C ARG A 170 0.02 -26.96 0.00
N GLU A 171 -0.76 -25.90 0.20
CA GLU A 171 -0.28 -24.67 0.84
C GLU A 171 0.14 -24.93 2.29
N ASP A 172 1.00 -24.05 2.81
CA ASP A 172 1.50 -24.13 4.18
C ASP A 172 0.34 -24.21 5.20
N GLU A 173 0.54 -24.88 6.35
CA GLU A 173 -0.49 -25.05 7.38
C GLU A 173 -1.15 -23.72 7.82
N ARG A 174 -0.40 -22.62 7.76
CA ARG A 174 -0.90 -21.28 8.09
C ARG A 174 -1.84 -20.69 7.03
N ASN A 175 -1.75 -21.17 5.79
CA ASN A 175 -2.47 -20.64 4.63
C ASN A 175 -3.49 -21.62 4.05
N VAL A 176 -3.39 -22.92 4.33
CA VAL A 176 -4.24 -23.98 3.75
C VAL A 176 -5.74 -23.71 3.91
N LEU A 177 -6.19 -23.22 5.06
CA LEU A 177 -7.61 -22.90 5.28
C LEU A 177 -8.08 -21.74 4.40
N ARG A 178 -7.24 -20.72 4.22
CA ARG A 178 -7.53 -19.56 3.36
C ARG A 178 -7.52 -19.96 1.89
N ALA A 179 -6.54 -20.77 1.50
CA ALA A 179 -6.37 -21.32 0.16
C ALA A 179 -7.56 -22.17 -0.25
N PHE A 180 -7.93 -23.15 0.59
CA PHE A 180 -9.07 -24.01 0.38
C PHE A 180 -10.39 -23.22 0.40
N GLY A 181 -10.55 -22.27 1.31
CA GLY A 181 -11.70 -21.36 1.34
C GLY A 181 -11.84 -20.56 0.03
N SER A 182 -10.73 -20.07 -0.53
CA SER A 182 -10.72 -19.35 -1.81
C SER A 182 -11.10 -20.27 -2.97
N TRP A 183 -10.61 -21.52 -2.97
CA TRP A 183 -11.02 -22.53 -3.96
C TRP A 183 -12.52 -22.82 -3.88
N VAL A 184 -13.07 -23.05 -2.68
CA VAL A 184 -14.51 -23.28 -2.48
C VAL A 184 -15.33 -22.08 -2.97
N LEU A 185 -14.92 -20.87 -2.60
CA LEU A 185 -15.62 -19.65 -2.97
C LEU A 185 -15.63 -19.43 -4.49
N LEU A 186 -14.49 -19.61 -5.16
CA LEU A 186 -14.33 -19.24 -6.56
C LEU A 186 -14.67 -20.37 -7.54
N LEU A 187 -14.47 -21.64 -7.17
CA LEU A 187 -14.66 -22.79 -8.05
C LEU A 187 -15.77 -23.74 -7.59
N GLY A 188 -16.28 -23.61 -6.36
CA GLY A 188 -17.35 -24.47 -5.85
C GLY A 188 -18.64 -24.38 -6.67
N ILE A 189 -19.06 -23.18 -7.08
CA ILE A 189 -20.29 -22.98 -7.87
C ILE A 189 -20.14 -23.58 -9.28
N PRO A 190 -19.06 -23.31 -10.06
CA PRO A 190 -18.82 -23.99 -11.34
C PRO A 190 -18.76 -25.51 -11.24
N VAL A 191 -18.17 -26.06 -10.17
CA VAL A 191 -18.10 -27.51 -9.95
C VAL A 191 -19.50 -28.11 -9.71
N LEU A 192 -20.32 -27.43 -8.92
CA LEU A 192 -21.70 -27.85 -8.68
C LEU A 192 -22.52 -27.76 -9.98
N ALA A 193 -22.37 -26.68 -10.74
CA ALA A 193 -23.02 -26.52 -12.03
C ALA A 193 -22.63 -27.65 -13.01
N ALA A 194 -21.34 -27.97 -13.13
CA ALA A 194 -20.86 -29.04 -14.02
C ALA A 194 -21.39 -30.42 -13.61
N SER A 195 -21.55 -30.64 -12.30
CA SER A 195 -22.13 -31.88 -11.76
C SER A 195 -23.63 -31.97 -12.04
N LEU A 196 -24.35 -30.86 -11.99
CA LEU A 196 -25.77 -30.80 -12.35
C LEU A 196 -26.00 -31.00 -13.84
N GLU A 197 -25.15 -30.44 -14.72
CA GLU A 197 -25.23 -30.67 -16.17
C GLU A 197 -25.02 -32.14 -16.55
N LEU A 198 -24.17 -32.87 -15.82
CA LEU A 198 -24.00 -34.31 -16.01
C LEU A 198 -25.29 -35.09 -15.69
N ALA A 199 -26.07 -34.63 -14.71
CA ALA A 199 -27.34 -35.23 -14.32
C ALA A 199 -28.52 -34.76 -15.20
N PHE A 200 -28.50 -33.49 -15.62
CA PHE A 200 -29.56 -32.82 -16.37
C PHE A 200 -28.99 -32.17 -17.63
N ARG A 201 -28.90 -32.95 -18.71
CA ARG A 201 -28.27 -32.52 -19.97
C ARG A 201 -28.98 -31.37 -20.68
N ASP A 202 -30.22 -31.06 -20.33
CA ASP A 202 -30.99 -29.97 -20.94
C ASP A 202 -30.66 -28.58 -20.35
N LEU A 203 -29.94 -28.54 -19.22
CA LEU A 203 -29.53 -27.30 -18.56
C LEU A 203 -28.10 -26.92 -18.93
N MET A 204 -27.87 -25.63 -19.18
CA MET A 204 -26.54 -25.03 -19.34
C MET A 204 -26.30 -24.06 -18.17
N LEU A 205 -25.54 -24.48 -17.18
CA LEU A 205 -25.32 -23.76 -15.92
C LEU A 205 -23.85 -23.37 -15.69
N VAL A 206 -22.93 -23.99 -16.40
CA VAL A 206 -21.49 -23.87 -16.14
C VAL A 206 -20.98 -22.46 -16.53
N TYR A 207 -21.48 -21.88 -17.63
CA TYR A 207 -21.15 -20.49 -18.01
C TYR A 207 -21.76 -19.42 -17.10
N PRO A 208 -23.05 -19.49 -16.70
CA PRO A 208 -23.61 -18.61 -15.68
C PRO A 208 -22.89 -18.72 -14.33
N ALA A 209 -22.51 -19.94 -13.92
CA ALA A 209 -21.73 -20.16 -12.71
C ALA A 209 -20.35 -19.48 -12.79
N LEU A 210 -19.67 -19.55 -13.93
CA LEU A 210 -18.42 -18.80 -14.15
C LEU A 210 -18.61 -17.29 -14.06
N SER A 211 -19.69 -16.75 -14.63
CA SER A 211 -19.99 -15.31 -14.55
C SER A 211 -20.07 -14.84 -13.10
N LEU A 212 -20.75 -15.63 -12.26
CA LEU A 212 -20.84 -15.37 -10.83
C LEU A 212 -19.49 -15.53 -10.12
N SER A 213 -18.71 -16.55 -10.46
CA SER A 213 -17.36 -16.76 -9.91
C SER A 213 -16.39 -15.64 -10.27
N LEU A 214 -16.45 -15.08 -11.48
CA LEU A 214 -15.65 -13.92 -11.90
C LEU A 214 -16.03 -12.67 -11.12
N LEU A 215 -17.32 -12.48 -10.86
CA LEU A 215 -17.79 -11.40 -10.01
C LEU A 215 -17.30 -11.57 -8.57
N MET A 216 -17.37 -12.78 -8.00
CA MET A 216 -16.81 -13.07 -6.67
C MET A 216 -15.29 -12.83 -6.63
N ALA A 217 -14.56 -13.26 -7.65
CA ALA A 217 -13.12 -13.00 -7.78
C ALA A 217 -12.80 -11.51 -7.79
N TYR A 218 -13.59 -10.70 -8.51
CA TYR A 218 -13.43 -9.25 -8.54
C TYR A 218 -13.76 -8.61 -7.20
N MET A 219 -14.84 -9.02 -6.52
CA MET A 219 -15.22 -8.51 -5.20
C MET A 219 -14.15 -8.80 -4.16
N GLU A 220 -13.64 -10.02 -4.11
CA GLU A 220 -12.56 -10.42 -3.21
C GLU A 220 -11.26 -9.65 -3.51
N PHE A 221 -10.93 -9.45 -4.80
CA PHE A 221 -9.82 -8.59 -5.19
C PHE A 221 -9.97 -7.15 -4.65
N GLN A 222 -11.14 -6.55 -4.81
CA GLN A 222 -11.42 -5.20 -4.29
C GLN A 222 -11.31 -5.16 -2.76
N HIS A 223 -11.86 -6.15 -2.07
CA HIS A 223 -11.81 -6.23 -0.61
C HIS A 223 -10.38 -6.28 -0.08
N ARG A 224 -9.49 -7.08 -0.72
CA ARG A 224 -8.09 -7.14 -0.33
C ARG A 224 -7.34 -5.83 -0.56
N GLN A 225 -7.62 -5.14 -1.66
CA GLN A 225 -7.02 -3.83 -1.93
C GLN A 225 -7.42 -2.81 -0.86
N GLU A 226 -8.69 -2.78 -0.49
CA GLU A 226 -9.19 -1.88 0.55
C GLU A 226 -8.54 -2.17 1.91
N GLN A 227 -8.45 -3.45 2.30
CA GLN A 227 -7.76 -3.85 3.54
C GLN A 227 -6.28 -3.42 3.54
N GLN A 228 -5.57 -3.59 2.42
CA GLN A 228 -4.16 -3.16 2.30
C GLN A 228 -4.01 -1.65 2.43
N LEU A 229 -4.94 -0.87 1.88
CA LEU A 229 -4.94 0.58 2.02
C LEU A 229 -5.20 1.02 3.47
N VAL A 230 -6.13 0.37 4.16
CA VAL A 230 -6.39 0.63 5.59
C VAL A 230 -5.16 0.35 6.43
N LEU A 231 -4.51 -0.80 6.23
CA LEU A 231 -3.27 -1.15 6.96
C LEU A 231 -2.15 -0.14 6.71
N ARG A 232 -1.94 0.27 5.44
CA ARG A 232 -0.92 1.26 5.10
C ARG A 232 -1.19 2.63 5.74
N ASN A 233 -2.45 3.04 5.81
CA ASN A 233 -2.83 4.29 6.49
C ASN A 233 -2.61 4.22 8.00
N LEU A 234 -2.87 3.07 8.63
CA LEU A 234 -2.58 2.84 10.04
C LEU A 234 -1.07 2.92 10.31
N GLU A 235 -0.25 2.25 9.50
CA GLU A 235 1.21 2.32 9.61
C GLU A 235 1.76 3.74 9.46
N LEU A 236 1.23 4.51 8.50
CA LEU A 236 1.59 5.91 8.31
C LEU A 236 1.21 6.76 9.52
N THR A 237 0.01 6.56 10.06
CA THR A 237 -0.46 7.28 11.25
C THR A 237 0.39 6.96 12.48
N GLU A 238 0.73 5.68 12.67
CA GLU A 238 1.60 5.25 13.77
C GLU A 238 3.02 5.82 13.62
N SER A 239 3.56 5.83 12.40
CA SER A 239 4.86 6.42 12.09
C SER A 239 4.89 7.93 12.37
N GLN A 240 3.83 8.65 11.97
CA GLN A 240 3.68 10.08 12.27
C GLN A 240 3.59 10.32 13.79
N ALA A 241 2.80 9.52 14.51
CA ALA A 241 2.68 9.62 15.97
C ALA A 241 4.02 9.38 16.68
N LYS A 242 4.80 8.37 16.23
CA LYS A 242 6.16 8.11 16.73
C LYS A 242 7.12 9.26 16.43
N ALA A 243 7.06 9.84 15.23
CA ALA A 243 7.88 10.99 14.85
C ALA A 243 7.58 12.23 15.70
N LEU A 244 6.30 12.48 16.00
CA LEU A 244 5.87 13.56 16.89
C LEU A 244 6.33 13.32 18.33
N SER A 245 6.16 12.11 18.83
CA SER A 245 6.54 11.75 20.21
C SER A 245 8.06 11.73 20.43
N GLY A 246 8.84 11.39 19.40
CA GLY A 246 10.30 11.32 19.45
C GLY A 246 11.03 12.68 19.49
N GLN A 247 10.33 13.79 19.26
CA GLN A 247 10.93 15.14 19.35
C GLN A 247 11.09 15.64 20.80
N ILE A 248 10.41 15.03 21.76
CA ILE A 248 10.68 15.25 23.18
C ILE A 248 11.75 14.24 23.58
N THR A 249 12.98 14.70 23.85
CA THR A 249 14.02 13.80 24.35
C THR A 249 13.62 13.29 25.73
N SER A 250 13.16 12.03 25.78
CA SER A 250 12.66 11.37 27.00
C SER A 250 13.63 11.53 28.18
N HIS A 251 14.94 11.42 27.90
CA HIS A 251 15.99 11.65 28.90
C HIS A 251 16.03 13.08 29.47
N PHE A 252 15.85 14.11 28.64
CA PHE A 252 15.84 15.49 29.12
C PHE A 252 14.67 15.75 30.07
N VAL A 253 13.48 15.23 29.73
CA VAL A 253 12.30 15.33 30.59
C VAL A 253 12.54 14.63 31.93
N PHE A 254 13.10 13.41 31.92
CA PHE A 254 13.41 12.71 33.17
C PHE A 254 14.45 13.44 34.01
N ASN A 255 15.51 13.97 33.39
CA ASN A 255 16.53 14.74 34.10
C ASN A 255 15.96 16.00 34.72
N ALA A 256 15.20 16.78 33.96
CA ALA A 256 14.55 17.99 34.45
C ALA A 256 13.63 17.71 35.65
N LEU A 257 12.82 16.64 35.57
CA LEU A 257 11.94 16.24 36.68
C LEU A 257 12.73 15.78 37.92
N GLN A 258 13.86 15.09 37.73
CA GLN A 258 14.71 14.66 38.82
C GLN A 258 15.38 15.87 39.52
N SER A 259 15.90 16.83 38.76
CA SER A 259 16.46 18.07 39.33
C SER A 259 15.40 18.92 40.03
N VAL A 260 14.17 18.99 39.49
CA VAL A 260 13.04 19.65 40.15
C VAL A 260 12.71 18.95 41.47
N ARG A 261 12.66 17.61 41.49
CA ARG A 261 12.40 16.83 42.71
C ARG A 261 13.45 17.12 43.79
N GLU A 262 14.72 17.22 43.42
CA GLU A 262 15.80 17.56 44.34
C GLU A 262 15.64 18.99 44.89
N LEU A 263 15.29 19.95 44.03
CA LEU A 263 15.01 21.33 44.44
C LEU A 263 13.80 21.43 45.36
N CYS A 264 12.76 20.60 45.22
CA CYS A 264 11.62 20.60 46.14
C CYS A 264 12.03 20.36 47.60
N VAL A 265 13.14 19.64 47.82
CA VAL A 265 13.69 19.37 49.16
C VAL A 265 14.66 20.46 49.61
N VAL A 266 15.49 20.95 48.69
CA VAL A 266 16.61 21.88 49.02
C VAL A 266 16.21 23.35 48.97
N ASP A 267 15.45 23.76 47.94
CA ASP A 267 15.01 25.15 47.70
C ASP A 267 13.65 25.16 46.96
N PRO A 268 12.53 25.16 47.71
CA PRO A 268 11.19 25.12 47.13
C PRO A 268 10.85 26.32 46.22
N GLN A 269 11.48 27.49 46.45
CA GLN A 269 11.24 28.67 45.61
C GLN A 269 11.92 28.53 44.24
N ARG A 270 13.15 28.00 44.20
CA ARG A 270 13.81 27.63 42.93
C ARG A 270 13.07 26.50 42.22
N ALA A 271 12.50 25.54 42.95
CA ALA A 271 11.69 24.47 42.37
C ALA A 271 10.46 25.00 41.61
N CYS A 272 9.75 26.00 42.17
CA CYS A 272 8.61 26.62 41.48
C CYS A 272 9.03 27.29 40.16
N LYS A 273 10.12 28.07 40.17
CA LYS A 273 10.66 28.70 38.95
C LYS A 273 11.12 27.67 37.91
N ALA A 274 11.70 26.56 38.37
CA ALA A 274 12.11 25.46 37.51
C ALA A 274 10.91 24.79 36.82
N ILE A 275 9.78 24.62 37.53
CA ILE A 275 8.53 24.11 36.96
C ILE A 275 7.96 25.08 35.90
N ASP A 276 7.99 26.39 36.15
CA ASP A 276 7.53 27.39 35.18
C ASP A 276 8.37 27.34 33.89
N ASN A 277 9.70 27.34 34.03
CA ASN A 277 10.63 27.24 32.88
C ASN A 277 10.43 25.93 32.10
N PHE A 278 10.21 24.82 32.80
CA PHE A 278 9.96 23.52 32.17
C PHE A 278 8.60 23.50 31.45
N SER A 279 7.58 24.13 32.02
CA SER A 279 6.26 24.29 31.40
C SER A 279 6.31 25.15 30.14
N ASP A 280 7.07 26.24 30.17
CA ASP A 280 7.30 27.10 29.01
C ASP A 280 8.06 26.37 27.89
N TYR A 281 9.06 25.56 28.23
CA TYR A 281 9.77 24.71 27.28
C TYR A 281 8.83 23.68 26.62
N LEU A 282 8.01 22.97 27.39
CA LEU A 282 7.06 21.99 26.84
C LEU A 282 6.03 22.66 25.92
N ARG A 283 5.51 23.83 26.32
CA ARG A 283 4.57 24.61 25.51
C ARG A 283 5.20 25.07 24.20
N GLY A 284 6.44 25.53 24.24
CA GLY A 284 7.21 25.93 23.06
C GLY A 284 7.38 24.77 22.06
N ASN A 285 7.77 23.59 22.53
CA ASN A 285 7.89 22.41 21.67
C ASN A 285 6.55 22.05 20.97
N LEU A 286 5.43 22.12 21.68
CA LEU A 286 4.11 21.83 21.10
C LEU A 286 3.65 22.88 20.08
N GLN A 287 3.88 24.16 20.35
CA GLN A 287 3.54 25.24 19.40
C GLN A 287 4.36 25.12 18.12
N VAL A 288 5.63 24.81 18.29
CA VAL A 288 6.58 24.68 17.20
C VAL A 288 6.28 23.46 16.30
N VAL A 289 5.89 22.33 16.89
CA VAL A 289 5.46 21.12 16.16
C VAL A 289 4.22 21.39 15.30
N ASN A 290 3.32 22.28 15.75
CA ASN A 290 2.06 22.58 15.07
C ASN A 290 2.14 23.75 14.07
N ALA A 291 3.27 24.46 13.99
CA ALA A 291 3.35 25.73 13.26
C ALA A 291 3.23 25.61 11.73
N GLY A 292 3.45 24.42 11.13
CA GLY A 292 3.26 24.16 9.70
C GLY A 292 4.09 25.01 8.71
N GLY A 293 4.93 25.94 9.20
CA GLY A 293 5.64 26.96 8.42
C GLY A 293 6.87 27.53 9.17
N THR A 294 7.16 28.82 9.02
CA THR A 294 8.26 29.53 9.70
C THR A 294 7.81 30.18 11.01
N VAL A 295 8.74 30.40 11.93
CA VAL A 295 8.56 31.12 13.20
C VAL A 295 9.51 32.32 13.28
N THR A 296 9.20 33.30 14.12
CA THR A 296 10.10 34.45 14.31
C THR A 296 11.35 34.05 15.09
N LEU A 297 12.48 34.73 14.86
CA LEU A 297 13.68 34.53 15.69
C LEU A 297 13.39 34.76 17.18
N ALA A 298 12.53 35.72 17.51
CA ALA A 298 12.16 36.02 18.88
C ALA A 298 11.50 34.81 19.58
N GLU A 299 10.61 34.10 18.90
CA GLU A 299 9.96 32.89 19.42
C GLU A 299 10.96 31.74 19.60
N GLU A 300 11.82 31.50 18.61
CA GLU A 300 12.86 30.47 18.70
C GLU A 300 13.84 30.77 19.85
N VAL A 301 14.28 32.03 20.01
CA VAL A 301 15.15 32.46 21.12
C VAL A 301 14.46 32.30 22.47
N LYS A 302 13.16 32.63 22.57
CA LYS A 302 12.39 32.42 23.80
C LYS A 302 12.38 30.94 24.19
N HIS A 303 12.18 30.06 23.22
CA HIS A 303 12.19 28.62 23.42
C HIS A 303 13.57 28.09 23.84
N VAL A 304 14.63 28.55 23.18
CA VAL A 304 16.02 28.23 23.55
C VAL A 304 16.38 28.70 24.96
N LYS A 305 15.90 29.89 25.37
CA LYS A 305 16.09 30.38 26.75
C LYS A 305 15.41 29.49 27.76
N ALA A 306 14.19 29.04 27.49
CA ALA A 306 13.48 28.10 28.36
C ALA A 306 14.24 26.77 28.48
N TYR A 307 14.75 26.23 27.36
CA TYR A 307 15.60 25.04 27.36
C TYR A 307 16.85 25.21 28.22
N LEU A 308 17.62 26.28 28.01
CA LEU A 308 18.85 26.55 28.76
C LEU A 308 18.59 26.78 30.26
N ALA A 309 17.47 27.43 30.60
CA ALA A 309 17.07 27.62 31.97
C ALA A 309 16.73 26.31 32.69
N VAL A 310 16.28 25.29 31.93
CA VAL A 310 16.03 23.95 32.46
C VAL A 310 17.33 23.15 32.60
N GLU A 311 18.25 23.21 31.64
CA GLU A 311 19.58 22.58 31.77
C GLU A 311 20.38 23.15 32.96
N GLN A 312 20.23 24.45 33.24
CA GLN A 312 20.88 25.12 34.39
C GLN A 312 20.23 24.81 35.75
N ILE A 313 19.16 24.01 35.80
CA ILE A 313 18.59 23.52 37.07
C ILE A 313 19.56 22.52 37.71
N ASP A 314 20.23 21.70 36.89
CA ASP A 314 21.21 20.72 37.36
C ASP A 314 22.44 21.44 37.94
N PRO A 315 22.71 21.31 39.25
CA PRO A 315 23.85 21.98 39.91
C PRO A 315 25.22 21.56 39.34
N SER A 316 25.29 20.42 38.65
CA SER A 316 26.52 19.92 38.02
C SER A 316 26.82 20.57 36.66
N SER A 317 25.88 21.33 36.10
CA SER A 317 25.98 21.97 34.79
C SER A 317 26.27 23.47 34.93
N GLU A 318 27.46 23.82 35.43
CA GLU A 318 27.85 25.23 35.56
C GLU A 318 28.39 25.80 34.24
N PHE A 319 27.55 26.59 33.55
CA PHE A 319 27.94 27.30 32.33
C PHE A 319 27.23 28.66 32.19
N SER A 320 27.88 29.57 31.48
CA SER A 320 27.36 30.91 31.20
C SER A 320 26.83 31.03 29.77
N VAL A 321 25.78 31.83 29.59
CA VAL A 321 25.19 32.09 28.27
C VAL A 321 25.29 33.57 27.95
N LYS A 322 25.91 33.89 26.81
CA LYS A 322 26.04 35.26 26.30
C LYS A 322 25.12 35.45 25.10
N TRP A 323 24.29 36.50 25.16
CA TRP A 323 23.34 36.85 24.10
C TRP A 323 23.78 38.13 23.41
N ASP A 324 23.93 38.08 22.10
CA ASP A 324 24.38 39.20 21.26
C ASP A 324 23.49 39.29 20.01
N LEU A 325 22.24 39.68 20.22
CA LEU A 325 21.17 39.60 19.22
C LEU A 325 20.93 40.96 18.57
N LEU A 326 21.72 41.31 17.56
CA LEU A 326 21.61 42.57 16.83
C LEU A 326 20.44 42.55 15.85
N ALA A 327 20.24 41.45 15.13
CA ALA A 327 19.09 41.24 14.25
C ALA A 327 18.03 40.36 14.95
N LYS A 328 16.79 40.85 15.08
CA LYS A 328 15.71 40.14 15.80
C LYS A 328 14.47 39.87 14.94
N ASP A 329 14.30 40.63 13.87
CA ASP A 329 13.07 40.66 13.07
C ASP A 329 13.25 39.90 11.76
N PHE A 330 13.36 38.57 11.86
CA PHE A 330 13.32 37.68 10.69
C PHE A 330 12.75 36.32 11.07
N ASP A 331 12.23 35.65 10.05
CA ASP A 331 11.64 34.33 10.18
C ASP A 331 12.64 33.24 9.82
N LEU A 332 12.55 32.12 10.53
CA LEU A 332 13.32 30.91 10.28
C LEU A 332 12.46 29.67 10.49
N PRO A 333 12.85 28.52 9.92
CA PRO A 333 12.15 27.30 10.23
C PRO A 333 12.26 26.96 11.72
N PRO A 334 11.21 26.39 12.31
CA PRO A 334 11.20 26.01 13.70
C PRO A 334 12.26 24.97 14.07
N LEU A 335 12.74 25.01 15.32
CA LEU A 335 13.74 24.10 15.89
C LEU A 335 15.03 24.04 15.06
N CYS A 336 15.49 25.19 14.58
CA CYS A 336 16.77 25.30 13.87
C CYS A 336 17.90 25.76 14.79
N VAL A 337 17.60 26.58 15.81
CA VAL A 337 18.60 27.09 16.76
C VAL A 337 18.73 26.14 17.94
N GLN A 338 17.61 25.59 18.42
CA GLN A 338 17.61 24.69 19.57
C GLN A 338 18.58 23.50 19.42
N PRO A 339 18.61 22.74 18.31
CA PRO A 339 19.54 21.61 18.17
C PRO A 339 21.01 22.03 18.20
N LEU A 340 21.33 23.27 17.78
CA LEU A 340 22.68 23.80 17.85
C LEU A 340 23.09 24.10 19.30
N VAL A 341 22.15 24.65 20.08
CA VAL A 341 22.35 24.92 21.50
C VAL A 341 22.41 23.63 22.32
N GLU A 342 21.54 22.66 22.04
CA GLU A 342 21.62 21.32 22.65
C GLU A 342 22.99 20.67 22.41
N ASN A 343 23.51 20.78 21.18
CA ASN A 343 24.84 20.28 20.85
C ASN A 343 25.94 21.03 21.63
N ALA A 344 25.84 22.36 21.73
CA ALA A 344 26.79 23.15 22.51
C ALA A 344 26.83 22.73 23.99
N VAL A 345 25.65 22.57 24.62
CA VAL A 345 25.53 22.13 26.02
C VAL A 345 26.07 20.71 26.22
N ARG A 346 25.56 19.73 25.45
CA ARG A 346 25.83 18.30 25.67
C ARG A 346 27.22 17.87 25.20
N HIS A 347 27.74 18.47 24.14
CA HIS A 347 28.97 18.03 23.50
C HIS A 347 30.09 19.05 23.58
N GLY A 348 29.77 20.34 23.44
CA GLY A 348 30.76 21.41 23.53
C GLY A 348 31.32 21.54 24.94
N ILE A 349 30.47 21.96 25.87
CA ILE A 349 30.89 22.39 27.22
C ILE A 349 30.77 21.30 28.30
N SER A 350 30.23 20.12 27.98
CA SER A 350 30.07 19.03 28.96
C SER A 350 31.41 18.62 29.56
N GLY A 351 31.52 18.74 30.90
CA GLY A 351 32.69 18.35 31.67
C GLY A 351 33.85 19.37 31.68
N ILE A 352 33.60 20.62 31.28
CA ILE A 352 34.59 21.71 31.31
C ILE A 352 34.15 22.73 32.37
N GLU A 353 35.08 23.18 33.21
CA GLU A 353 34.83 24.29 34.14
C GLU A 353 34.77 25.62 33.38
N GLY A 354 33.74 26.43 33.63
CA GLY A 354 33.60 27.75 32.99
C GLY A 354 33.14 27.70 31.54
N GLY A 355 32.29 26.73 31.18
CA GLY A 355 31.67 26.66 29.86
C GLY A 355 30.93 27.96 29.49
N VAL A 356 31.05 28.38 28.23
CA VAL A 356 30.41 29.58 27.69
C VAL A 356 29.74 29.22 26.37
N ILE A 357 28.44 29.49 26.29
CA ILE A 357 27.68 29.43 25.05
C ILE A 357 27.35 30.87 24.63
N LYS A 358 27.80 31.29 23.45
CA LYS A 358 27.45 32.58 22.84
C LYS A 358 26.43 32.36 21.73
N VAL A 359 25.24 32.94 21.88
CA VAL A 359 24.22 33.03 20.83
C VAL A 359 24.22 34.45 20.29
N SER A 360 24.43 34.59 18.98
CA SER A 360 24.54 35.89 18.32
C SER A 360 23.73 35.94 17.04
N SER A 361 23.17 37.10 16.71
CA SER A 361 22.49 37.33 15.44
C SER A 361 22.84 38.70 14.88
N TRP A 362 22.99 38.76 13.56
CA TRP A 362 23.26 39.99 12.82
C TRP A 362 22.69 39.86 11.41
N GLU A 363 22.71 40.96 10.66
CA GLU A 363 22.29 40.98 9.27
C GLU A 363 23.29 41.79 8.43
N ASP A 364 23.35 41.48 7.14
CA ASP A 364 23.99 42.35 6.16
C ASP A 364 23.03 42.62 4.99
N SER A 365 23.54 43.20 3.90
CA SER A 365 22.73 43.51 2.72
C SER A 365 22.10 42.28 2.04
N SER A 366 22.64 41.08 2.28
CA SER A 366 22.32 39.85 1.55
C SER A 366 21.56 38.82 2.38
N ALA A 367 21.79 38.77 3.70
CA ALA A 367 21.24 37.71 4.54
C ALA A 367 21.08 38.11 6.01
N TYR A 368 20.28 37.30 6.72
CA TYR A 368 20.25 37.22 8.18
C TYR A 368 21.14 36.07 8.66
N TYR A 369 21.78 36.26 9.80
CA TYR A 369 22.68 35.28 10.39
C TYR A 369 22.29 35.01 11.84
N ILE A 370 22.34 33.74 12.22
CA ILE A 370 22.35 33.33 13.62
C ILE A 370 23.46 32.33 13.88
N CYS A 371 24.24 32.60 14.92
CA CYS A 371 25.40 31.82 15.28
C CYS A 371 25.33 31.37 16.73
N VAL A 372 25.55 30.08 16.95
CA VAL A 372 25.77 29.47 18.25
C VAL A 372 27.24 29.06 18.32
N ALA A 373 27.96 29.57 19.31
CA ALA A 373 29.35 29.25 19.55
C ALA A 373 29.57 28.78 20.99
N ASP A 374 30.44 27.80 21.18
CA ASP A 374 30.91 27.35 22.49
C ASP A 374 32.43 27.46 22.61
N ASN A 375 32.95 27.50 23.84
CA ASN A 375 34.38 27.40 24.16
C ASN A 375 34.79 25.97 24.56
N GLY A 376 34.06 24.98 24.04
CA GLY A 376 34.24 23.59 24.38
C GLY A 376 35.49 22.96 23.80
N ARG A 377 35.60 21.64 23.94
CA ARG A 377 36.71 20.85 23.37
C ARG A 377 36.64 20.66 21.84
N GLY A 378 35.58 21.17 21.21
CA GLY A 378 35.23 20.90 19.82
C GLY A 378 34.99 19.42 19.51
N PHE A 379 34.75 19.13 18.24
CA PHE A 379 34.87 17.78 17.70
C PHE A 379 36.35 17.62 17.31
N GLY A 380 37.14 16.84 18.06
CA GLY A 380 38.50 16.47 17.61
C GLY A 380 38.48 15.68 16.28
N ASP A 381 39.61 15.08 15.89
CA ASP A 381 39.74 14.13 14.74
C ASP A 381 38.90 12.83 14.88
N LEU A 382 37.81 12.86 15.65
CA LEU A 382 36.84 11.80 15.73
C LEU A 382 36.02 11.79 14.42
N PRO A 383 36.07 10.71 13.64
CA PRO A 383 35.18 10.56 12.50
C PRO A 383 33.76 10.60 13.04
N THR A 384 32.90 11.40 12.42
CA THR A 384 31.42 11.33 12.35
C THR A 384 30.73 10.08 12.97
N THR A 385 30.93 9.80 14.26
CA THR A 385 30.52 8.53 14.91
C THR A 385 29.45 8.71 15.98
N GLY A 386 29.09 9.96 16.30
CA GLY A 386 27.76 10.23 16.85
C GLY A 386 26.72 10.18 15.74
N LYS A 387 26.21 8.98 15.36
CA LYS A 387 25.10 8.84 14.38
C LYS A 387 23.96 9.83 14.66
N HIS A 388 23.68 10.12 15.94
CA HIS A 388 22.65 11.07 16.37
C HIS A 388 22.97 12.56 16.12
N VAL A 389 24.22 12.99 16.29
CA VAL A 389 24.64 14.39 16.03
C VAL A 389 24.56 14.71 14.54
N GLY A 390 24.98 13.75 13.70
CA GLY A 390 24.84 13.85 12.24
C GLY A 390 23.37 13.98 11.82
N ILE A 391 22.47 13.17 12.39
CA ILE A 391 21.04 13.20 12.06
C ILE A 391 20.38 14.53 12.44
N ALA A 392 20.66 15.07 13.64
CA ALA A 392 20.05 16.33 14.09
C ALA A 392 20.49 17.53 13.22
N LEU A 393 21.79 17.66 12.94
CA LEU A 393 22.31 18.73 12.07
C LEU A 393 21.87 18.55 10.61
N GLN A 394 21.78 17.31 10.11
CA GLN A 394 21.23 17.01 8.79
C GLN A 394 19.77 17.44 8.68
N ASN A 395 18.96 17.19 9.72
CA ASN A 395 17.55 17.60 9.74
C ASN A 395 17.41 19.13 9.71
N VAL A 396 18.25 19.86 10.45
CA VAL A 396 18.29 21.34 10.39
C VAL A 396 18.66 21.82 8.98
N ARG A 397 19.70 21.25 8.36
CA ARG A 397 20.09 21.57 6.97
C ARG A 397 18.97 21.35 5.96
N SER A 398 18.34 20.18 5.99
CA SER A 398 17.24 19.84 5.07
C SER A 398 16.06 20.80 5.24
N ARG A 399 15.73 21.17 6.48
CA ARG A 399 14.62 22.08 6.78
C ARG A 399 14.90 23.51 6.32
N LEU A 400 16.12 24.01 6.55
CA LEU A 400 16.57 25.32 6.07
C LEU A 400 16.52 25.41 4.54
N ALA A 401 17.03 24.39 3.85
CA ALA A 401 17.01 24.34 2.38
C ALA A 401 15.58 24.33 1.82
N LEU A 402 14.68 23.56 2.43
CA LEU A 402 13.30 23.38 1.93
C LEU A 402 12.43 24.63 2.13
N LEU A 403 12.55 25.31 3.28
CA LEU A 403 11.58 26.34 3.69
C LEU A 403 12.07 27.77 3.44
N CYS A 404 13.38 28.00 3.40
CA CYS A 404 13.92 29.36 3.30
C CYS A 404 15.20 29.48 2.48
N GLU A 405 15.58 28.44 1.70
CA GLU A 405 16.85 28.39 0.95
C GLU A 405 18.08 28.69 1.84
N GLY A 406 17.95 28.41 3.13
CA GLY A 406 18.97 28.70 4.13
C GLY A 406 20.07 27.65 4.15
N THR A 407 21.21 27.99 4.75
CA THR A 407 22.36 27.08 4.90
C THR A 407 22.84 27.04 6.34
N LEU A 408 23.50 25.93 6.72
CA LEU A 408 24.14 25.75 8.03
C LEU A 408 25.62 25.38 7.83
N SER A 409 26.50 26.28 8.26
CA SER A 409 27.95 26.06 8.35
C SER A 409 28.33 25.69 9.79
N VAL A 410 29.21 24.71 9.95
CA VAL A 410 29.74 24.31 11.27
C VAL A 410 31.25 24.26 11.16
N VAL A 411 31.92 25.03 12.01
CA VAL A 411 33.38 25.06 12.14
C VAL A 411 33.71 24.65 13.57
N SER A 412 34.58 23.66 13.74
CA SER A 412 34.98 23.18 15.07
C SER A 412 36.48 23.12 15.16
N SER A 413 37.02 23.48 16.32
CA SER A 413 38.44 23.41 16.66
C SER A 413 38.58 22.92 18.11
N PRO A 414 39.79 22.58 18.56
CA PRO A 414 40.03 22.24 19.97
C PRO A 414 39.64 23.35 20.97
N GLU A 415 39.38 24.57 20.49
CA GLU A 415 38.98 25.74 21.28
C GLU A 415 37.45 25.98 21.28
N GLY A 416 36.68 25.13 20.59
CA GLY A 416 35.23 25.16 20.61
C GLY A 416 34.58 24.91 19.24
N THR A 417 33.25 24.98 19.22
CA THR A 417 32.46 24.86 17.98
C THR A 417 31.69 26.12 17.69
N LYS A 418 31.62 26.50 16.41
CA LYS A 418 30.82 27.59 15.88
C LYS A 418 29.89 27.08 14.78
N ALA A 419 28.59 27.09 15.04
CA ALA A 419 27.55 26.77 14.08
C ALA A 419 26.81 28.04 13.64
N THR A 420 26.81 28.33 12.34
CA THR A 420 26.20 29.54 11.76
C THR A 420 25.13 29.16 10.74
N ILE A 421 23.90 29.59 10.98
CA ILE A 421 22.79 29.55 10.04
C ILE A 421 22.77 30.85 9.26
N THR A 422 22.62 30.75 7.94
CA THR A 422 22.46 31.87 7.03
C THR A 422 21.11 31.76 6.33
N ILE A 423 20.31 32.82 6.39
CA ILE A 423 19.01 32.91 5.73
C ILE A 423 19.06 34.06 4.71
N PRO A 424 18.99 33.77 3.40
CA PRO A 424 19.05 34.81 2.39
C PRO A 424 17.85 35.76 2.51
N LYS A 425 18.09 37.06 2.40
CA LYS A 425 17.02 38.05 2.25
C LYS A 425 16.37 37.81 0.89
N ARG A 426 15.05 37.58 0.85
CA ARG A 426 14.34 37.51 -0.44
C ARG A 426 14.60 38.81 -1.19
N ARG A 427 15.10 38.71 -2.43
CA ARG A 427 15.13 39.86 -3.34
C ARG A 427 13.67 40.33 -3.50
N SER A 428 13.40 41.55 -3.04
CA SER A 428 12.13 42.25 -3.28
C SER A 428 11.87 42.40 -4.77
#